data_AF-A0AAV6ZME0-F1
#
_entry.id   AF-A0AAV6ZME0-F1
#
_cell.length_a   1.000
_cell.length_b   1.000
_cell.length_c   1.000
_cell.angle_alpha   90.00
_cell.angle_beta   90.00
_cell.angle_gamma   90.00
#
_symmetry.space_group_name_H-M   'P 1'
#
loop_
_entity.id
_entity.type
_entity.pdbx_description
1 polymer ?
#
loop_
_entity_poly.entity_id
_entity_poly.type
_entity_poly.pdbx_seq_one_letter_code
_entity_poly.pdbx_strand_id
1 'polypeptide(L)'
;MISDACIFFILDHDVAINRYSRLSKKRENEKTKFEATEDVYTARKKQHQTMMHYFCALNTIQYKKKIAILEPLLGYMQAQISFFKMGSENLNGQLEEFMSNISTSVQNVRREMDNDVETMQQTIQDMEVASEPLYLPDPDPKKLPVNRNLTRKAGYLNIRNKTGLVSSTWERQYFFTQGGNLMSQARGDVAGGLVMDIDNCSVMAVDSEDRRYCFQITSFDGKKSVILQAESRKDSEEWIATINNISKRIYLTENPEETAARVNQSAIEAVTPSPSFQQRHESMRPVQPQSRPRSTRTNSTGSVGSDSSALTALSLDAIVAPDTPIQFDIISPVSEDQSGQPRTPGQSGRRTNPFGESGEKSESEDSILHQLFIVRFLGSMEVKADDCPEVVYETMRQILAARAIHNIFRMTESHLLVTCDCLKLIDPQTQVTRLRFPLPNVVLYATHQENKRLFGFVLRTAGGRTEGRPVSVCYIFESNNEGEKICDSVGLAKQIALHAELDRRASEKQKEIEKVKEKQEKEINKQKQIEKDLEEQSRLIAASSRPNQPGAEGHVVVLNANQSEEANQSEVGKKKGESEA
;
A
#
# COMPACT_ATOMS: atom_id res chain seq x y z
N MET A 1 -28.22 22.89 -43.93
CA MET A 1 -27.36 23.95 -44.51
C MET A 1 -27.44 24.05 -46.03
N ILE A 2 -26.84 23.14 -46.83
CA ILE A 2 -26.81 23.31 -48.31
C ILE A 2 -28.22 23.23 -48.92
N SER A 3 -29.09 22.33 -48.43
CA SER A 3 -30.49 22.22 -48.87
C SER A 3 -31.26 23.54 -48.69
N ASP A 4 -31.10 24.17 -47.53
CA ASP A 4 -31.85 25.38 -47.15
C ASP A 4 -31.38 26.59 -47.96
N ALA A 5 -30.06 26.70 -48.19
CA ALA A 5 -29.50 27.69 -49.10
C ALA A 5 -30.00 27.49 -50.56
N CYS A 6 -30.17 26.24 -51.00
CA CYS A 6 -30.70 25.94 -52.33
C CYS A 6 -32.17 26.36 -52.46
N ILE A 7 -33.00 26.08 -51.45
CA ILE A 7 -34.40 26.53 -51.38
C ILE A 7 -34.48 28.06 -51.36
N PHE A 8 -33.65 28.72 -50.56
CA PHE A 8 -33.59 30.18 -50.46
C PHE A 8 -33.30 30.85 -51.82
N PHE A 9 -32.27 30.42 -52.54
CA PHE A 9 -31.93 31.04 -53.84
C PHE A 9 -32.89 30.68 -54.98
N ILE A 10 -33.66 29.58 -54.86
CA ILE A 10 -34.79 29.32 -55.77
C ILE A 10 -35.88 30.36 -55.55
N LEU A 11 -36.30 30.57 -54.30
CA LEU A 11 -37.34 31.55 -53.95
C LEU A 11 -36.92 32.99 -54.28
N ASP A 12 -35.64 33.35 -54.06
CA ASP A 12 -35.08 34.65 -54.42
C ASP A 12 -35.14 34.90 -55.94
N HIS A 13 -34.78 33.89 -56.75
CA HIS A 13 -34.93 33.98 -58.21
C HIS A 13 -36.40 34.07 -58.65
N ASP A 14 -37.29 33.30 -58.01
CA ASP A 14 -38.73 33.36 -58.30
C ASP A 14 -39.33 34.73 -57.98
N VAL A 15 -38.91 35.38 -56.89
CA VAL A 15 -39.31 36.76 -56.55
C VAL A 15 -38.75 37.75 -57.59
N ALA A 16 -37.46 37.67 -57.92
CA ALA A 16 -36.83 38.55 -58.88
C ALA A 16 -37.46 38.45 -60.28
N ILE A 17 -37.69 37.24 -60.79
CA ILE A 17 -38.27 37.04 -62.13
C ILE A 17 -39.74 37.46 -62.19
N ASN A 18 -40.51 37.29 -61.10
CA ASN A 18 -41.86 37.82 -60.99
C ASN A 18 -41.89 39.35 -60.96
N ARG A 19 -40.93 40.00 -60.29
CA ARG A 19 -40.78 41.47 -60.27
C ARG A 19 -40.48 42.00 -61.68
N TYR A 20 -39.50 41.40 -62.37
CA TYR A 20 -39.13 41.74 -63.74
C TYR A 20 -40.30 41.54 -64.73
N SER A 21 -41.06 40.45 -64.60
CA SER A 21 -42.19 40.14 -65.49
C SER A 21 -43.37 41.12 -65.38
N ARG A 22 -43.43 41.93 -64.32
CA ARG A 22 -44.49 42.94 -64.09
C ARG A 22 -44.13 44.34 -64.58
N LEU A 23 -42.97 44.53 -65.22
CA LEU A 23 -42.55 45.84 -65.74
C LEU A 23 -43.50 46.34 -66.86
N SER A 24 -43.79 47.65 -66.86
CA SER A 24 -44.74 48.25 -67.79
C SER A 24 -44.16 48.45 -69.19
N LYS A 25 -44.73 47.76 -70.19
CA LYS A 25 -44.37 47.93 -71.61
C LYS A 25 -44.76 49.30 -72.20
N LYS A 26 -45.66 50.06 -71.55
CA LYS A 26 -46.15 51.38 -72.06
C LYS A 26 -45.48 52.59 -71.41
N ARG A 27 -44.78 52.40 -70.29
CA ARG A 27 -44.03 53.45 -69.57
C ARG A 27 -42.72 52.83 -69.10
N GLU A 28 -41.72 52.84 -69.96
CA GLU A 28 -40.38 52.37 -69.59
C GLU A 28 -39.66 53.41 -68.71
N ASN A 29 -39.07 52.93 -67.62
CA ASN A 29 -38.10 53.65 -66.81
C ASN A 29 -36.81 52.82 -66.87
N GLU A 30 -35.78 53.34 -67.53
CA GLU A 30 -34.52 52.60 -67.75
C GLU A 30 -33.85 52.16 -66.45
N LYS A 31 -33.88 53.01 -65.41
CA LYS A 31 -33.29 52.68 -64.11
C LYS A 31 -33.98 51.48 -63.46
N THR A 32 -35.32 51.51 -63.37
CA THR A 32 -36.10 50.40 -62.78
C THR A 32 -36.00 49.12 -63.60
N LYS A 33 -35.86 49.23 -64.93
CA LYS A 33 -35.62 48.10 -65.83
C LYS A 33 -34.23 47.50 -65.61
N PHE A 34 -33.20 48.33 -65.45
CA PHE A 34 -31.84 47.90 -65.17
C PHE A 34 -31.76 47.15 -63.82
N GLU A 35 -32.25 47.77 -62.74
CA GLU A 35 -32.28 47.17 -61.39
C GLU A 35 -32.96 45.79 -61.38
N ALA A 36 -34.15 45.67 -61.97
CA ALA A 36 -34.87 44.39 -62.05
C ALA A 36 -34.19 43.35 -62.95
N THR A 37 -33.35 43.78 -63.91
CA THR A 37 -32.55 42.88 -64.75
C THR A 37 -31.33 42.36 -63.99
N GLU A 38 -30.68 43.22 -63.20
CA GLU A 38 -29.55 42.86 -62.33
C GLU A 38 -29.97 41.92 -61.19
N ASP A 39 -31.13 42.18 -60.54
CA ASP A 39 -31.75 41.29 -59.56
C ASP A 39 -31.91 39.87 -60.13
N VAL A 40 -32.53 39.75 -61.32
CA VAL A 40 -32.74 38.46 -62.00
C VAL A 40 -31.42 37.79 -62.37
N TYR A 41 -30.44 38.54 -62.88
CA TYR A 41 -29.11 38.00 -63.20
C TYR A 41 -28.44 37.41 -61.95
N THR A 42 -28.42 38.17 -60.86
CA THR A 42 -27.73 37.81 -59.62
C THR A 42 -28.41 36.62 -58.94
N ALA A 43 -29.74 36.65 -58.81
CA ALA A 43 -30.51 35.57 -58.21
C ALA A 43 -30.39 34.27 -59.04
N ARG A 44 -30.53 34.35 -60.38
CA ARG A 44 -30.36 33.18 -61.27
C ARG A 44 -28.96 32.59 -61.21
N LYS A 45 -27.92 33.44 -61.15
CA LYS A 45 -26.52 33.01 -61.03
C LYS A 45 -26.30 32.25 -59.72
N LYS A 46 -26.74 32.81 -58.59
CA LYS A 46 -26.65 32.15 -57.26
C LYS A 46 -27.44 30.84 -57.23
N GLN A 47 -28.69 30.85 -57.69
CA GLN A 47 -29.54 29.66 -57.82
C GLN A 47 -28.82 28.54 -58.58
N HIS A 48 -28.29 28.83 -59.77
CA HIS A 48 -27.59 27.85 -60.59
C HIS A 48 -26.32 27.31 -59.90
N GLN A 49 -25.48 28.18 -59.32
CA GLN A 49 -24.28 27.76 -58.60
C GLN A 49 -24.61 26.88 -57.39
N THR A 50 -25.55 27.28 -56.55
CA THR A 50 -25.96 26.50 -55.37
C THR A 50 -26.60 25.16 -55.77
N MET A 51 -27.41 25.12 -56.83
CA MET A 51 -27.99 23.89 -57.36
C MET A 51 -26.91 22.90 -57.84
N MET A 52 -25.88 23.39 -58.54
CA MET A 52 -24.75 22.56 -59.00
C MET A 52 -23.93 22.00 -57.83
N HIS A 53 -23.63 22.81 -56.82
CA HIS A 53 -22.98 22.33 -55.60
C HIS A 53 -23.85 21.32 -54.83
N TYR A 54 -25.17 21.52 -54.79
CA TYR A 54 -26.10 20.59 -54.16
C TYR A 54 -26.17 19.24 -54.88
N PHE A 55 -26.27 19.22 -56.21
CA PHE A 55 -26.23 17.96 -56.99
C PHE A 55 -24.87 17.25 -56.85
N CYS A 56 -23.76 17.99 -56.84
CA CYS A 56 -22.44 17.43 -56.56
C CYS A 56 -22.42 16.75 -55.18
N ALA A 57 -22.91 17.43 -54.13
CA ALA A 57 -23.00 16.89 -52.78
C ALA A 57 -23.90 15.64 -52.69
N LEU A 58 -25.06 15.64 -53.35
CA LEU A 58 -25.95 14.47 -53.41
C LEU A 58 -25.27 13.26 -54.07
N ASN A 59 -24.56 13.47 -55.18
CA ASN A 59 -23.81 12.41 -55.85
C ASN A 59 -22.68 11.88 -54.94
N THR A 60 -21.94 12.77 -54.26
CA THR A 60 -20.93 12.37 -53.27
C THR A 60 -21.52 11.56 -52.10
N ILE A 61 -22.71 11.92 -51.62
CA ILE A 61 -23.42 11.20 -50.54
C ILE A 61 -23.73 9.74 -50.91
N GLN A 62 -24.01 9.43 -52.18
CA GLN A 62 -24.26 8.04 -52.62
C GLN A 62 -23.06 7.11 -52.39
N TYR A 63 -21.84 7.65 -52.40
CA TYR A 63 -20.61 6.91 -52.07
C TYR A 63 -20.32 6.99 -50.57
N LYS A 64 -20.39 8.18 -49.95
CA LYS A 64 -20.12 8.36 -48.52
C LYS A 64 -21.02 7.50 -47.63
N LYS A 65 -22.29 7.30 -47.98
CA LYS A 65 -23.20 6.42 -47.21
C LYS A 65 -22.76 4.95 -47.19
N LYS A 66 -22.08 4.47 -48.24
CA LYS A 66 -21.54 3.10 -48.28
C LYS A 66 -20.32 2.98 -47.38
N ILE A 67 -19.40 3.95 -47.48
CA ILE A 67 -18.19 4.01 -46.65
C ILE A 67 -18.57 4.09 -45.16
N ALA A 68 -19.48 4.99 -44.80
CA ALA A 68 -19.94 5.21 -43.43
C ALA A 68 -20.64 3.99 -42.78
N ILE A 69 -21.02 2.97 -43.55
CA ILE A 69 -21.55 1.69 -43.03
C ILE A 69 -20.46 0.63 -42.97
N LEU A 70 -19.63 0.52 -44.03
CA LEU A 70 -18.63 -0.53 -44.16
C LEU A 70 -17.40 -0.30 -43.28
N GLU A 71 -16.96 0.95 -43.13
CA GLU A 71 -15.74 1.30 -42.39
C GLU A 71 -15.86 1.04 -40.87
N PRO A 72 -16.96 1.43 -40.17
CA PRO A 72 -17.15 1.05 -38.77
C PRO A 72 -17.29 -0.47 -38.56
N LEU A 73 -17.94 -1.16 -39.49
CA LEU A 73 -18.14 -2.61 -39.39
C LEU A 73 -16.81 -3.37 -39.61
N LEU A 74 -15.98 -2.93 -40.54
CA LEU A 74 -14.62 -3.46 -40.73
C LEU A 74 -13.76 -3.22 -39.48
N GLY A 75 -13.80 -2.01 -38.91
CA GLY A 75 -13.09 -1.68 -37.67
C GLY A 75 -13.52 -2.56 -36.50
N TYR A 76 -14.84 -2.77 -36.33
CA TYR A 76 -15.39 -3.68 -35.32
C TYR A 76 -14.92 -5.12 -35.51
N MET A 77 -14.99 -5.67 -36.73
CA MET A 77 -14.55 -7.04 -37.02
C MET A 77 -13.05 -7.21 -36.76
N GLN A 78 -12.23 -6.22 -37.13
CA GLN A 78 -10.79 -6.24 -36.85
C GLN A 78 -10.50 -6.20 -35.34
N ALA A 79 -11.22 -5.36 -34.58
CA ALA A 79 -11.11 -5.29 -33.13
C ALA A 79 -11.49 -6.62 -32.46
N GLN A 80 -12.55 -7.29 -32.92
CA GLN A 80 -12.96 -8.62 -32.43
C GLN A 80 -11.88 -9.68 -32.71
N ILE A 81 -11.30 -9.72 -33.91
CA ILE A 81 -10.20 -10.64 -34.25
C ILE A 81 -9.01 -10.42 -33.30
N SER A 82 -8.61 -9.18 -33.07
CA SER A 82 -7.52 -8.85 -32.13
C SER A 82 -7.87 -9.22 -30.69
N PHE A 83 -9.10 -8.97 -30.23
CA PHE A 83 -9.55 -9.31 -28.89
C PHE A 83 -9.51 -10.82 -28.63
N PHE A 84 -10.12 -11.63 -29.50
CA PHE A 84 -10.13 -13.09 -29.33
C PHE A 84 -8.74 -13.70 -29.46
N LYS A 85 -7.90 -13.19 -30.38
CA LYS A 85 -6.52 -13.65 -30.49
C LYS A 85 -5.72 -13.37 -29.21
N MET A 86 -5.73 -12.13 -28.71
CA MET A 86 -5.06 -11.75 -27.47
C MET A 86 -5.63 -12.51 -26.26
N GLY A 87 -6.94 -12.78 -26.24
CA GLY A 87 -7.57 -13.65 -25.25
C GLY A 87 -7.00 -15.07 -25.30
N SER A 88 -6.94 -15.70 -26.47
CA SER A 88 -6.41 -17.06 -26.64
C SER A 88 -4.92 -17.21 -26.35
N GLU A 89 -4.11 -16.17 -26.57
CA GLU A 89 -2.67 -16.17 -26.26
C GLU A 89 -2.42 -16.08 -24.75
N ASN A 90 -3.30 -15.39 -24.01
CA ASN A 90 -3.23 -15.25 -22.55
C ASN A 90 -3.92 -16.41 -21.80
N LEU A 91 -4.99 -16.97 -22.35
CA LEU A 91 -5.67 -18.19 -21.86
C LEU A 91 -4.89 -19.44 -22.32
N ASN A 92 -3.62 -19.52 -21.93
CA ASN A 92 -2.72 -20.61 -22.28
C ASN A 92 -2.75 -21.76 -21.25
N GLY A 93 -2.03 -22.84 -21.55
CA GLY A 93 -1.99 -24.05 -20.71
C GLY A 93 -1.51 -23.84 -19.27
N GLN A 94 -0.83 -22.73 -18.93
CA GLN A 94 -0.49 -22.42 -17.53
C GLN A 94 -1.73 -22.12 -16.69
N LEU A 95 -2.77 -21.53 -17.28
CA LEU A 95 -4.04 -21.32 -16.59
C LEU A 95 -4.79 -22.65 -16.40
N GLU A 96 -4.76 -23.55 -17.38
CA GLU A 96 -5.35 -24.89 -17.26
C GLU A 96 -4.62 -25.73 -16.19
N GLU A 97 -3.29 -25.69 -16.17
CA GLU A 97 -2.46 -26.33 -15.15
C GLU A 97 -2.73 -25.74 -13.75
N PHE A 98 -2.81 -24.41 -13.62
CA PHE A 98 -3.19 -23.74 -12.39
C PHE A 98 -4.57 -24.18 -11.90
N MET A 99 -5.58 -24.20 -12.76
CA MET A 99 -6.94 -24.65 -12.42
C MET A 99 -6.98 -26.14 -12.00
N SER A 100 -6.16 -26.98 -12.63
CA SER A 100 -5.98 -28.39 -12.23
C SER A 100 -5.33 -28.54 -10.84
N ASN A 101 -4.30 -27.74 -10.57
CA ASN A 101 -3.59 -27.71 -9.29
C ASN A 101 -4.51 -27.22 -8.16
N ILE A 102 -5.27 -26.14 -8.38
CA ILE A 102 -6.30 -25.65 -7.43
C ILE A 102 -7.39 -26.70 -7.22
N SER A 103 -7.88 -27.35 -8.27
CA SER A 103 -8.88 -28.41 -8.15
C SER A 103 -8.37 -29.57 -7.30
N THR A 104 -7.11 -29.97 -7.48
CA THR A 104 -6.46 -31.01 -6.69
C THR A 104 -6.28 -30.58 -5.23
N SER A 105 -5.84 -29.35 -4.99
CA SER A 105 -5.72 -28.77 -3.63
C SER A 105 -7.06 -28.80 -2.88
N VAL A 106 -8.15 -28.37 -3.53
CA VAL A 106 -9.51 -28.42 -2.95
C VAL A 106 -9.93 -29.85 -2.60
N GLN A 107 -9.57 -30.86 -3.39
CA GLN A 107 -9.87 -32.27 -3.06
C GLN A 107 -9.00 -32.80 -1.90
N ASN A 108 -7.77 -32.31 -1.75
CA ASN A 108 -6.91 -32.66 -0.62
C ASN A 108 -7.46 -32.07 0.68
N VAL A 109 -7.78 -30.78 0.71
CA VAL A 109 -8.37 -30.10 1.90
C VAL A 109 -9.69 -30.75 2.30
N ARG A 110 -10.54 -31.17 1.35
CA ARG A 110 -11.76 -31.94 1.64
C ARG A 110 -11.45 -33.26 2.35
N ARG A 111 -10.45 -34.01 1.88
CA ARG A 111 -10.05 -35.28 2.49
C ARG A 111 -9.45 -35.08 3.88
N GLU A 112 -8.65 -34.04 4.09
CA GLU A 112 -8.12 -33.68 5.40
C GLU A 112 -9.27 -33.36 6.37
N MET A 113 -10.21 -32.51 5.95
CA MET A 113 -11.43 -32.20 6.71
C MET A 113 -12.25 -33.45 7.05
N ASP A 114 -12.46 -34.36 6.10
CA ASP A 114 -13.23 -35.59 6.32
C ASP A 114 -12.55 -36.49 7.39
N ASN A 115 -11.22 -36.64 7.33
CA ASN A 115 -10.43 -37.41 8.31
C ASN A 115 -10.44 -36.76 9.71
N ASP A 116 -10.32 -35.43 9.77
CA ASP A 116 -10.33 -34.67 11.02
C ASP A 116 -11.72 -34.70 11.67
N VAL A 117 -12.79 -34.66 10.86
CA VAL A 117 -14.17 -34.84 11.33
C VAL A 117 -14.39 -36.25 11.89
N GLU A 118 -13.89 -37.31 11.24
CA GLU A 118 -13.96 -38.68 11.77
C GLU A 118 -13.20 -38.80 13.11
N THR A 119 -11.97 -38.27 13.16
CA THR A 119 -11.14 -38.26 14.38
C THR A 119 -11.79 -37.48 15.52
N MET A 120 -12.38 -36.32 15.21
CA MET A 120 -13.12 -35.49 16.17
C MET A 120 -14.39 -36.19 16.66
N GLN A 121 -15.13 -36.87 15.79
CA GLN A 121 -16.32 -37.65 16.18
C GLN A 121 -15.97 -38.79 17.14
N GLN A 122 -14.89 -39.54 16.89
CA GLN A 122 -14.41 -40.56 17.82
C GLN A 122 -13.98 -39.93 19.16
N THR A 123 -13.24 -38.82 19.12
CA THR A 123 -12.80 -38.10 20.32
C THR A 123 -13.97 -37.59 21.15
N ILE A 124 -15.05 -37.12 20.51
CA ILE A 124 -16.29 -36.73 21.19
C ILE A 124 -16.92 -37.93 21.92
N GLN A 125 -17.10 -39.06 21.23
CA GLN A 125 -17.68 -40.28 21.83
C GLN A 125 -16.86 -40.79 23.02
N ASP A 126 -15.52 -40.82 22.89
CA ASP A 126 -14.62 -41.23 23.96
C ASP A 126 -14.69 -40.28 25.17
N MET A 127 -14.77 -38.97 24.93
CA MET A 127 -14.92 -37.96 25.98
C MET A 127 -16.29 -38.01 26.65
N GLU A 128 -17.38 -38.25 25.92
CA GLU A 128 -18.73 -38.42 26.47
C GLU A 128 -18.76 -39.59 27.46
N VAL A 129 -18.28 -40.76 27.05
CA VAL A 129 -18.21 -41.96 27.89
C VAL A 129 -17.29 -41.77 29.10
N ALA A 130 -16.13 -41.13 28.92
CA ALA A 130 -15.19 -40.88 30.02
C ALA A 130 -15.68 -39.80 31.02
N SER A 131 -16.49 -38.85 30.56
CA SER A 131 -16.97 -37.71 31.38
C SER A 131 -18.29 -37.99 32.10
N GLU A 132 -19.06 -38.99 31.70
CA GLU A 132 -20.32 -39.40 32.33
C GLU A 132 -20.28 -39.44 33.89
N PRO A 133 -19.30 -40.08 34.55
CA PRO A 133 -19.22 -40.08 36.02
C PRO A 133 -18.77 -38.74 36.64
N LEU A 134 -18.29 -37.78 35.83
CA LEU A 134 -17.79 -36.47 36.26
C LEU A 134 -18.89 -35.40 36.26
N TYR A 135 -20.01 -35.61 35.57
CA TYR A 135 -21.14 -34.66 35.55
C TYR A 135 -21.94 -34.61 36.86
N LEU A 136 -21.80 -35.62 37.72
CA LEU A 136 -22.40 -35.62 39.06
C LEU A 136 -21.61 -34.66 39.98
N PRO A 137 -22.23 -33.61 40.55
CA PRO A 137 -21.49 -32.64 41.35
C PRO A 137 -20.79 -33.25 42.56
N ASP A 138 -21.41 -34.21 43.25
CA ASP A 138 -20.83 -34.90 44.42
C ASP A 138 -20.68 -36.40 44.10
N PRO A 139 -19.58 -36.81 43.42
CA PRO A 139 -19.41 -38.18 42.97
C PRO A 139 -19.06 -39.14 44.12
N ASP A 140 -19.35 -40.44 43.95
CA ASP A 140 -19.04 -41.48 44.93
C ASP A 140 -17.54 -41.45 45.30
N PRO A 141 -17.18 -41.20 46.58
CA PRO A 141 -15.78 -41.16 47.03
C PRO A 141 -14.99 -42.45 46.78
N LYS A 142 -15.67 -43.59 46.57
CA LYS A 142 -15.03 -44.86 46.19
C LYS A 142 -14.60 -44.89 44.74
N LYS A 143 -15.29 -44.16 43.86
CA LYS A 143 -14.99 -44.05 42.42
C LYS A 143 -13.98 -42.94 42.15
N LEU A 144 -14.12 -41.80 42.84
CA LEU A 144 -13.25 -40.64 42.71
C LEU A 144 -12.72 -40.20 44.08
N PRO A 145 -11.60 -40.78 44.57
CA PRO A 145 -11.06 -40.45 45.88
C PRO A 145 -10.54 -39.00 45.96
N VAL A 146 -10.50 -38.46 47.18
CA VAL A 146 -10.00 -37.10 47.49
C VAL A 146 -8.47 -37.07 47.42
N ASN A 147 -7.88 -36.24 46.57
CA ASN A 147 -6.43 -36.09 46.50
C ASN A 147 -5.92 -34.95 47.41
N ARG A 148 -5.40 -35.33 48.58
CA ARG A 148 -4.90 -34.38 49.59
C ARG A 148 -3.45 -33.92 49.37
N ASN A 149 -2.74 -34.47 48.37
CA ASN A 149 -1.33 -34.18 48.10
C ASN A 149 -1.12 -33.21 46.92
N LEU A 150 -2.19 -32.56 46.46
CA LEU A 150 -2.13 -31.56 45.40
C LEU A 150 -1.30 -30.35 45.84
N THR A 151 -0.42 -29.90 44.95
CA THR A 151 0.40 -28.68 45.08
C THR A 151 -0.08 -27.56 44.16
N ARG A 152 -1.11 -27.83 43.35
CA ARG A 152 -1.85 -26.89 42.51
C ARG A 152 -3.29 -27.38 42.34
N LYS A 153 -4.24 -26.46 42.29
CA LYS A 153 -5.65 -26.76 41.97
C LYS A 153 -6.27 -25.60 41.20
N ALA A 154 -7.20 -25.94 40.33
CA ALA A 154 -8.01 -25.00 39.56
C ALA A 154 -9.43 -25.54 39.43
N GLY A 155 -10.42 -24.65 39.34
CA GLY A 155 -11.83 -25.01 39.31
C GLY A 155 -12.74 -23.81 39.59
N TYR A 156 -14.04 -23.98 39.39
CA TYR A 156 -15.01 -22.93 39.69
C TYR A 156 -15.39 -22.95 41.18
N LEU A 157 -15.39 -21.77 41.81
CA LEU A 157 -15.90 -21.57 43.16
C LEU A 157 -16.86 -20.38 43.17
N ASN A 158 -17.79 -20.36 44.13
CA ASN A 158 -18.55 -19.14 44.40
C ASN A 158 -17.83 -18.32 45.47
N ILE A 159 -17.48 -17.06 45.18
CA ILE A 159 -16.92 -16.12 46.16
C ILE A 159 -18.01 -15.29 46.81
N ARG A 160 -17.92 -15.10 48.13
CA ARG A 160 -18.84 -14.27 48.91
C ARG A 160 -18.38 -12.80 48.90
N ASN A 161 -19.11 -11.95 48.19
CA ASN A 161 -18.92 -10.51 48.18
C ASN A 161 -19.84 -9.87 49.23
N LYS A 162 -19.28 -9.13 50.20
CA LYS A 162 -20.05 -8.37 51.19
C LYS A 162 -20.41 -6.99 50.63
N THR A 163 -21.69 -6.75 50.36
CA THR A 163 -22.20 -5.48 49.82
C THR A 163 -22.83 -4.67 50.95
N GLY A 164 -22.02 -3.85 51.62
CA GLY A 164 -22.47 -3.04 52.76
C GLY A 164 -22.56 -3.83 54.08
N LEU A 165 -23.44 -3.40 54.97
CA LEU A 165 -23.52 -3.88 56.36
C LEU A 165 -24.37 -5.14 56.58
N VAL A 166 -25.30 -5.45 55.67
CA VAL A 166 -26.32 -6.51 55.88
C VAL A 166 -26.51 -7.44 54.67
N SER A 167 -26.15 -7.00 53.46
CA SER A 167 -26.26 -7.83 52.24
C SER A 167 -24.93 -8.45 51.81
N SER A 168 -25.05 -9.64 51.22
CA SER A 168 -23.97 -10.39 50.59
C SER A 168 -24.47 -10.95 49.25
N THR A 169 -23.56 -11.08 48.30
CA THR A 169 -23.80 -11.75 47.02
C THR A 169 -22.78 -12.87 46.84
N TRP A 170 -23.12 -13.86 46.02
CA TRP A 170 -22.25 -14.98 45.70
C TRP A 170 -22.05 -15.04 44.19
N GLU A 171 -20.80 -15.07 43.75
CA GLU A 171 -20.44 -14.96 42.34
C GLU A 171 -19.56 -16.15 41.93
N ARG A 172 -19.93 -16.84 40.84
CA ARG A 172 -19.18 -18.01 40.35
C ARG A 172 -18.05 -17.55 39.43
N GLN A 173 -16.82 -17.70 39.87
CA GLN A 173 -15.61 -17.37 39.10
C GLN A 173 -14.69 -18.59 39.02
N TYR A 174 -13.75 -18.58 38.07
CA TYR A 174 -12.75 -19.63 37.92
C TYR A 174 -11.52 -19.30 38.77
N PHE A 175 -11.21 -20.13 39.76
CA PHE A 175 -10.08 -19.94 40.66
C PHE A 175 -8.93 -20.88 40.30
N PHE A 176 -7.70 -20.43 40.49
CA PHE A 176 -6.52 -21.26 40.30
C PHE A 176 -5.35 -20.79 41.18
N THR A 177 -4.49 -21.72 41.58
CA THR A 177 -3.28 -21.45 42.37
C THR A 177 -2.07 -21.24 41.46
N GLN A 178 -1.34 -20.14 41.62
CA GLN A 178 -0.13 -19.82 40.85
C GLN A 178 0.94 -19.20 41.77
N GLY A 179 2.08 -19.88 41.94
CA GLY A 179 3.27 -19.31 42.59
C GLY A 179 3.01 -18.62 43.94
N GLY A 180 2.46 -19.35 44.92
CA GLY A 180 2.11 -18.80 46.25
C GLY A 180 0.80 -18.00 46.28
N ASN A 181 0.20 -17.70 45.14
CA ASN A 181 -1.00 -16.85 45.04
C ASN A 181 -2.26 -17.64 44.66
N LEU A 182 -3.41 -17.16 45.13
CA LEU A 182 -4.74 -17.51 44.63
C LEU A 182 -5.19 -16.46 43.61
N MET A 183 -5.52 -16.91 42.41
CA MET A 183 -6.00 -16.10 41.29
C MET A 183 -7.47 -16.40 40.99
N SER A 184 -8.19 -15.42 40.42
CA SER A 184 -9.57 -15.56 39.95
C SER A 184 -9.77 -14.92 38.57
N GLN A 185 -10.54 -15.57 37.70
CA GLN A 185 -10.92 -15.07 36.39
C GLN A 185 -12.44 -15.21 36.23
N ALA A 186 -13.15 -14.13 35.88
CA ALA A 186 -14.57 -14.23 35.58
C ALA A 186 -14.79 -14.76 34.15
N ARG A 187 -15.99 -15.29 33.89
CA ARG A 187 -16.32 -15.83 32.56
C ARG A 187 -16.45 -14.69 31.54
N GLY A 188 -15.45 -14.56 30.67
CA GLY A 188 -15.36 -13.51 29.65
C GLY A 188 -14.14 -12.61 29.80
N ASP A 189 -13.45 -12.66 30.94
CA ASP A 189 -12.21 -11.91 31.15
C ASP A 189 -11.04 -12.54 30.38
N VAL A 190 -10.19 -11.71 29.79
CA VAL A 190 -8.99 -12.15 29.04
C VAL A 190 -7.89 -12.69 29.97
N ALA A 191 -7.82 -12.23 31.22
CA ALA A 191 -6.79 -12.62 32.19
C ALA A 191 -7.36 -12.70 33.61
N GLY A 192 -6.74 -13.53 34.46
CA GLY A 192 -7.09 -13.64 35.89
C GLY A 192 -6.44 -12.56 36.75
N GLY A 193 -7.19 -12.07 37.75
CA GLY A 193 -6.71 -11.14 38.77
C GLY A 193 -6.23 -11.85 40.04
N LEU A 194 -5.37 -11.16 40.82
CA LEU A 194 -4.88 -11.63 42.11
C LEU A 194 -5.98 -11.50 43.18
N VAL A 195 -6.41 -12.63 43.75
CA VAL A 195 -7.36 -12.66 44.89
C VAL A 195 -6.61 -12.37 46.17
N MET A 196 -5.60 -13.18 46.49
CA MET A 196 -4.73 -13.01 47.65
C MET A 196 -3.48 -13.87 47.54
N ASP A 197 -2.45 -13.44 48.24
CA ASP A 197 -1.33 -14.30 48.63
C ASP A 197 -1.85 -15.39 49.60
N ILE A 198 -1.48 -16.64 49.34
CA ILE A 198 -1.79 -17.81 50.16
C ILE A 198 -0.54 -18.42 50.83
N ASP A 199 0.62 -17.81 50.67
CA ASP A 199 1.79 -18.14 51.48
C ASP A 199 1.55 -17.76 52.95
N ASN A 200 1.88 -18.71 53.85
CA ASN A 200 1.59 -18.65 55.29
C ASN A 200 0.14 -18.31 55.69
N CYS A 201 -0.84 -18.49 54.78
CA CYS A 201 -2.25 -18.27 55.10
C CYS A 201 -2.82 -19.42 55.97
N SER A 202 -3.94 -19.15 56.64
CA SER A 202 -4.77 -20.17 57.28
C SER A 202 -6.01 -20.44 56.43
N VAL A 203 -6.39 -21.71 56.30
CA VAL A 203 -7.60 -22.13 55.58
C VAL A 203 -8.36 -23.18 56.38
N MET A 204 -9.68 -22.99 56.50
CA MET A 204 -10.57 -23.84 57.30
C MET A 204 -11.98 -23.89 56.70
N ALA A 205 -12.67 -25.01 56.88
CA ALA A 205 -14.11 -25.09 56.60
C ALA A 205 -14.88 -24.15 57.56
N VAL A 206 -15.93 -23.49 57.05
CA VAL A 206 -16.75 -22.56 57.83
C VAL A 206 -18.23 -22.70 57.47
N ASP A 207 -19.10 -22.53 58.46
CA ASP A 207 -20.54 -22.39 58.22
C ASP A 207 -20.85 -20.93 57.84
N SER A 208 -21.43 -20.72 56.65
CA SER A 208 -21.76 -19.38 56.15
C SER A 208 -23.08 -19.41 55.39
N GLU A 209 -24.10 -18.70 55.89
CA GLU A 209 -25.41 -18.55 55.23
C GLU A 209 -26.11 -19.89 54.88
N ASP A 210 -25.93 -20.92 55.72
CA ASP A 210 -26.45 -22.29 55.51
C ASP A 210 -26.01 -22.93 54.17
N ARG A 211 -24.89 -22.45 53.60
CA ARG A 211 -24.34 -22.97 52.34
C ARG A 211 -23.35 -24.11 52.59
N ARG A 212 -23.65 -25.27 52.00
CA ARG A 212 -22.76 -26.43 51.97
C ARG A 212 -21.38 -26.09 51.39
N TYR A 213 -20.34 -26.74 51.91
CA TYR A 213 -18.98 -26.77 51.36
C TYR A 213 -18.27 -25.40 51.31
N CYS A 214 -18.60 -24.51 52.24
CA CYS A 214 -17.91 -23.24 52.42
C CYS A 214 -16.59 -23.41 53.19
N PHE A 215 -15.58 -22.64 52.79
CA PHE A 215 -14.31 -22.52 53.48
C PHE A 215 -13.81 -21.07 53.44
N GLN A 216 -13.09 -20.68 54.49
CA GLN A 216 -12.48 -19.36 54.59
C GLN A 216 -10.96 -19.48 54.48
N ILE A 217 -10.37 -18.62 53.66
CA ILE A 217 -8.92 -18.38 53.64
C ILE A 217 -8.68 -17.04 54.33
N THR A 218 -7.74 -16.99 55.27
CA THR A 218 -7.34 -15.78 55.99
C THR A 218 -5.84 -15.59 55.81
N SER A 219 -5.44 -14.41 55.32
CA SER A 219 -4.03 -14.07 55.09
C SER A 219 -3.24 -14.05 56.40
N PHE A 220 -1.91 -14.21 56.32
CA PHE A 220 -1.03 -14.25 57.48
C PHE A 220 -1.18 -13.05 58.43
N ASP A 221 -1.45 -11.86 57.89
CA ASP A 221 -1.62 -10.64 58.69
C ASP A 221 -3.00 -10.48 59.34
N GLY A 222 -3.92 -11.43 59.08
CA GLY A 222 -5.30 -11.43 59.58
C GLY A 222 -6.23 -10.37 58.96
N LYS A 223 -5.73 -9.46 58.11
CA LYS A 223 -6.53 -8.32 57.61
C LYS A 223 -7.42 -8.68 56.43
N LYS A 224 -6.97 -9.61 55.57
CA LYS A 224 -7.72 -10.07 54.40
C LYS A 224 -8.22 -11.50 54.61
N SER A 225 -9.53 -11.67 54.50
CA SER A 225 -10.19 -12.99 54.48
C SER A 225 -11.17 -13.09 53.33
N VAL A 226 -11.20 -14.22 52.63
CA VAL A 226 -12.20 -14.54 51.60
C VAL A 226 -12.94 -15.81 51.98
N ILE A 227 -14.26 -15.83 51.74
CA ILE A 227 -15.10 -17.01 51.92
C ILE A 227 -15.47 -17.52 50.52
N LEU A 228 -15.15 -18.79 50.28
CA LEU A 228 -15.35 -19.49 49.02
C LEU A 228 -16.24 -20.71 49.26
N GLN A 229 -17.04 -21.07 48.26
CA GLN A 229 -17.91 -22.24 48.27
C GLN A 229 -17.54 -23.17 47.11
N ALA A 230 -17.24 -24.43 47.44
CA ALA A 230 -17.06 -25.51 46.48
C ALA A 230 -18.39 -26.20 46.14
N GLU A 231 -18.45 -26.93 45.03
CA GLU A 231 -19.65 -27.65 44.60
C GLU A 231 -19.84 -29.02 45.26
N SER A 232 -18.77 -29.59 45.84
CA SER A 232 -18.77 -30.94 46.40
C SER A 232 -17.90 -31.09 47.64
N ARG A 233 -18.13 -32.18 48.39
CA ARG A 233 -17.28 -32.50 49.55
C ARG A 233 -15.84 -32.77 49.12
N LYS A 234 -15.67 -33.54 48.03
CA LYS A 234 -14.35 -33.86 47.46
C LYS A 234 -13.61 -32.58 47.09
N ASP A 235 -14.26 -31.68 46.37
CA ASP A 235 -13.62 -30.45 45.89
C ASP A 235 -13.24 -29.52 47.06
N SER A 236 -14.11 -29.38 48.07
CA SER A 236 -13.83 -28.64 49.31
C SER A 236 -12.63 -29.20 50.08
N GLU A 237 -12.58 -30.52 50.31
CA GLU A 237 -11.45 -31.16 50.99
C GLU A 237 -10.14 -31.01 50.19
N GLU A 238 -10.19 -31.08 48.85
CA GLU A 238 -9.03 -30.85 47.99
C GLU A 238 -8.56 -29.40 47.96
N TRP A 239 -9.45 -28.41 47.93
CA TRP A 239 -9.08 -26.99 48.00
C TRP A 239 -8.40 -26.67 49.35
N ILE A 240 -9.01 -27.08 50.46
CA ILE A 240 -8.45 -26.88 51.81
C ILE A 240 -7.09 -27.57 51.94
N ALA A 241 -6.95 -28.80 51.42
CA ALA A 241 -5.67 -29.51 51.44
C ALA A 241 -4.60 -28.82 50.56
N THR A 242 -4.96 -28.44 49.33
CA THR A 242 -4.03 -27.78 48.39
C THR A 242 -3.51 -26.46 48.96
N ILE A 243 -4.40 -25.62 49.49
CA ILE A 243 -4.02 -24.31 50.07
C ILE A 243 -3.14 -24.51 51.31
N ASN A 244 -3.45 -25.49 52.17
CA ASN A 244 -2.57 -25.88 53.28
C ASN A 244 -1.18 -26.36 52.81
N ASN A 245 -1.11 -27.14 51.73
CA ASN A 245 0.14 -27.65 51.18
C ASN A 245 1.02 -26.53 50.60
N ILE A 246 0.40 -25.51 49.98
CA ILE A 246 1.09 -24.32 49.47
C ILE A 246 1.58 -23.47 50.65
N SER A 247 0.67 -23.07 51.54
CA SER A 247 0.95 -22.22 52.72
C SER A 247 2.14 -22.73 53.56
N LYS A 248 2.22 -24.05 53.79
CA LYS A 248 3.28 -24.68 54.61
C LYS A 248 4.60 -24.92 53.87
N ARG A 249 4.64 -24.77 52.54
CA ARG A 249 5.78 -25.21 51.70
C ARG A 249 7.07 -24.46 52.00
N ILE A 250 6.97 -23.17 52.35
CA ILE A 250 8.12 -22.32 52.67
C ILE A 250 8.75 -22.71 54.02
N TYR A 251 7.94 -23.08 55.03
CA TYR A 251 8.41 -23.30 56.41
C TYR A 251 8.89 -24.73 56.70
N LEU A 252 8.49 -25.71 55.90
CA LEU A 252 8.85 -27.13 56.09
C LEU A 252 10.03 -27.60 55.21
N THR A 253 10.72 -26.68 54.51
CA THR A 253 11.95 -27.02 53.78
C THR A 253 13.18 -26.66 54.62
N GLU A 254 14.19 -27.54 54.66
CA GLU A 254 15.46 -27.31 55.38
C GLU A 254 16.23 -26.07 54.90
N ASN A 255 15.91 -25.55 53.71
CA ASN A 255 16.39 -24.28 53.17
C ASN A 255 15.19 -23.43 52.67
N PRO A 256 14.64 -22.51 53.50
CA PRO A 256 13.48 -21.71 53.14
C PRO A 256 13.76 -20.69 52.02
N GLU A 257 14.99 -20.16 51.93
CA GLU A 257 15.37 -19.18 50.89
C GLU A 257 15.35 -19.80 49.49
N GLU A 258 15.86 -21.03 49.35
CA GLU A 258 15.89 -21.76 48.08
C GLU A 258 14.49 -22.21 47.63
N THR A 259 13.60 -22.53 48.57
CA THR A 259 12.19 -22.81 48.23
C THR A 259 11.42 -21.55 47.87
N ALA A 260 11.63 -20.43 48.56
CA ALA A 260 11.08 -19.14 48.15
C ALA A 260 11.59 -18.71 46.76
N ALA A 261 12.88 -18.88 46.49
CA ALA A 261 13.47 -18.63 45.17
C ALA A 261 12.85 -19.52 44.07
N ARG A 262 12.63 -20.81 44.33
CA ARG A 262 11.93 -21.72 43.40
C ARG A 262 10.46 -21.36 43.19
N VAL A 263 9.73 -20.98 44.24
CA VAL A 263 8.31 -20.58 44.12
C VAL A 263 8.20 -19.28 43.32
N ASN A 264 9.09 -18.31 43.56
CA ASN A 264 9.18 -17.06 42.80
C ASN A 264 9.57 -17.32 41.33
N GLN A 265 10.59 -18.17 41.09
CA GLN A 265 10.97 -18.61 39.74
C GLN A 265 9.80 -19.29 39.02
N SER A 266 9.06 -20.20 39.66
CA SER A 266 7.86 -20.83 39.08
C SER A 266 6.67 -19.87 38.93
N ALA A 267 6.58 -18.79 39.73
CA ALA A 267 5.60 -17.73 39.52
C ALA A 267 5.95 -16.93 38.25
N ILE A 268 7.23 -16.57 38.09
CA ILE A 268 7.77 -15.90 36.90
C ILE A 268 7.62 -16.80 35.66
N GLU A 269 7.91 -18.09 35.74
CA GLU A 269 7.73 -19.09 34.66
C GLU A 269 6.26 -19.44 34.37
N ALA A 270 5.32 -19.03 35.22
CA ALA A 270 3.90 -19.13 34.95
C ALA A 270 3.30 -17.81 34.39
N VAL A 271 4.01 -16.68 34.54
CA VAL A 271 3.72 -15.39 33.88
C VAL A 271 4.50 -15.25 32.56
N THR A 272 5.61 -15.98 32.41
CA THR A 272 6.43 -16.06 31.20
C THR A 272 6.02 -17.31 30.40
N PRO A 273 5.72 -17.24 29.09
CA PRO A 273 5.36 -18.42 28.32
C PRO A 273 6.48 -19.49 28.33
N SER A 274 6.19 -20.68 28.87
CA SER A 274 7.15 -21.78 28.88
C SER A 274 7.44 -22.31 27.46
N PRO A 275 8.70 -22.53 27.06
CA PRO A 275 9.07 -23.00 25.72
C PRO A 275 8.79 -24.50 25.46
N SER A 276 8.00 -25.17 26.32
CA SER A 276 7.82 -26.63 26.35
C SER A 276 7.20 -27.26 25.09
N PHE A 277 6.76 -26.48 24.10
CA PHE A 277 6.22 -27.02 22.85
C PHE A 277 7.29 -27.70 21.96
N GLN A 278 8.58 -27.43 22.19
CA GLN A 278 9.66 -28.07 21.44
C GLN A 278 10.02 -29.48 21.92
N GLN A 279 9.82 -29.81 23.20
CA GLN A 279 10.46 -31.00 23.79
C GLN A 279 9.71 -32.33 23.58
N ARG A 280 8.43 -32.31 23.15
CA ARG A 280 7.71 -33.55 22.79
C ARG A 280 8.15 -34.16 21.44
N HIS A 281 8.94 -33.46 20.63
CA HIS A 281 9.43 -33.98 19.34
C HIS A 281 10.78 -34.72 19.41
N GLU A 282 11.52 -34.68 20.53
CA GLU A 282 12.83 -35.36 20.61
C GLU A 282 12.78 -36.82 21.09
N SER A 283 11.63 -37.28 21.62
CA SER A 283 11.47 -38.65 22.13
C SER A 283 11.39 -39.75 21.06
N MET A 284 11.39 -39.40 19.76
CA MET A 284 11.30 -40.36 18.65
C MET A 284 12.46 -40.24 17.66
N ARG A 285 13.69 -40.49 18.14
CA ARG A 285 14.85 -40.76 17.28
C ARG A 285 15.31 -42.22 17.43
N PRO A 286 15.18 -43.07 16.39
CA PRO A 286 15.69 -44.44 16.43
C PRO A 286 17.23 -44.48 16.47
N VAL A 287 17.78 -45.40 17.25
CA VAL A 287 19.23 -45.69 17.28
C VAL A 287 19.61 -46.47 16.02
N GLN A 288 20.68 -46.04 15.32
CA GLN A 288 21.25 -46.76 14.18
C GLN A 288 22.06 -48.00 14.60
N PRO A 289 22.02 -49.07 13.79
CA PRO A 289 23.21 -49.85 13.48
C PRO A 289 23.66 -49.71 12.01
N GLN A 290 24.95 -49.95 11.77
CA GLN A 290 25.59 -49.80 10.46
C GLN A 290 25.28 -50.96 9.50
N SER A 291 25.08 -50.67 8.20
CA SER A 291 25.89 -51.19 7.08
C SER A 291 25.31 -50.83 5.69
N ARG A 292 26.15 -50.92 4.65
CA ARG A 292 25.93 -50.51 3.24
C ARG A 292 25.95 -51.77 2.34
N PRO A 293 25.61 -51.75 1.01
CA PRO A 293 25.16 -50.62 0.17
C PRO A 293 24.06 -50.92 -0.91
N ARG A 294 23.62 -49.83 -1.59
CA ARG A 294 23.24 -49.73 -3.04
C ARG A 294 21.86 -50.24 -3.52
N SER A 295 20.94 -49.32 -3.87
CA SER A 295 20.59 -48.96 -5.27
C SER A 295 19.26 -48.16 -5.40
N THR A 296 19.29 -47.05 -6.16
CA THR A 296 18.23 -46.47 -7.05
C THR A 296 16.76 -46.25 -6.60
N ARG A 297 16.28 -45.01 -6.91
CA ARG A 297 14.92 -44.54 -7.31
C ARG A 297 13.94 -43.95 -6.26
N THR A 298 13.56 -42.69 -6.56
CA THR A 298 12.23 -42.01 -6.51
C THR A 298 11.39 -41.93 -5.22
N ASN A 299 10.85 -40.71 -4.99
CA ASN A 299 9.80 -40.22 -4.04
C ASN A 299 10.37 -39.07 -3.16
N SER A 300 9.81 -37.86 -3.03
CA SER A 300 8.44 -37.31 -2.83
C SER A 300 8.10 -37.03 -1.34
N THR A 301 7.18 -36.07 -1.09
CA THR A 301 6.72 -35.50 0.22
C THR A 301 7.70 -34.54 0.91
N GLY A 302 7.27 -33.48 1.60
CA GLY A 302 5.93 -32.91 1.89
C GLY A 302 6.11 -31.51 2.56
N SER A 303 5.17 -30.84 3.24
CA SER A 303 3.70 -30.92 3.44
C SER A 303 3.27 -29.67 4.28
N VAL A 304 1.96 -29.55 4.63
CA VAL A 304 1.34 -28.59 5.59
C VAL A 304 1.17 -27.13 5.07
N GLY A 305 0.02 -26.46 5.18
CA GLY A 305 -1.31 -26.86 5.70
C GLY A 305 -2.40 -25.79 5.47
N SER A 306 -3.66 -26.13 5.74
CA SER A 306 -4.90 -25.41 5.36
C SER A 306 -5.23 -24.13 6.15
N ASP A 307 -6.04 -23.21 5.56
CA ASP A 307 -7.40 -22.91 6.09
C ASP A 307 -8.22 -21.86 5.28
N SER A 308 -9.54 -21.82 5.54
CA SER A 308 -10.52 -20.99 4.83
C SER A 308 -11.88 -20.91 5.56
N SER A 309 -12.74 -19.91 5.35
CA SER A 309 -12.62 -18.68 4.55
C SER A 309 -13.72 -17.67 4.95
N ALA A 310 -13.41 -16.36 5.04
CA ALA A 310 -14.43 -15.31 5.16
C ALA A 310 -13.98 -13.95 4.59
N LEU A 311 -14.70 -13.49 3.56
CA LEU A 311 -14.81 -12.10 3.07
C LEU A 311 -13.52 -11.36 2.62
N THR A 312 -13.32 -11.35 1.30
CA THR A 312 -12.74 -10.24 0.50
C THR A 312 -11.31 -9.76 0.83
N ALA A 313 -10.49 -10.56 1.51
CA ALA A 313 -9.05 -10.35 1.54
C ALA A 313 -8.40 -10.87 0.24
N LEU A 314 -7.41 -10.14 -0.29
CA LEU A 314 -6.51 -10.63 -1.33
C LEU A 314 -5.82 -11.92 -0.83
N SER A 315 -5.73 -12.95 -1.69
CA SER A 315 -5.11 -14.23 -1.30
C SER A 315 -3.70 -14.04 -0.77
N LEU A 316 -3.37 -14.71 0.34
CA LEU A 316 -2.06 -14.61 1.02
C LEU A 316 -0.90 -14.87 0.04
N ASP A 317 -1.07 -15.88 -0.82
CA ASP A 317 -0.12 -16.28 -1.87
C ASP A 317 0.05 -15.25 -2.99
N ALA A 318 -0.88 -14.31 -3.16
CA ALA A 318 -0.77 -13.25 -4.16
C ALA A 318 0.07 -12.05 -3.67
N ILE A 319 0.18 -11.86 -2.34
CA ILE A 319 0.86 -10.71 -1.74
C ILE A 319 2.29 -11.03 -1.31
N VAL A 320 2.57 -12.21 -0.76
CA VAL A 320 3.87 -12.52 -0.12
C VAL A 320 4.77 -13.33 -1.04
N ALA A 321 6.07 -13.03 -1.10
CA ALA A 321 7.05 -13.86 -1.81
C ALA A 321 7.22 -15.22 -1.09
N PRO A 322 7.20 -16.38 -1.79
CA PRO A 322 7.42 -17.66 -1.13
C PRO A 322 8.81 -17.71 -0.51
N ASP A 323 8.94 -18.43 0.61
CA ASP A 323 10.20 -18.69 1.32
C ASP A 323 10.98 -17.47 1.88
N THR A 324 10.40 -16.26 1.87
CA THR A 324 11.07 -15.07 2.44
C THR A 324 10.66 -14.82 3.90
N PRO A 325 11.57 -14.88 4.89
CA PRO A 325 11.23 -14.73 6.30
C PRO A 325 10.89 -13.28 6.68
N ILE A 326 9.96 -13.11 7.62
CA ILE A 326 9.65 -11.79 8.22
C ILE A 326 10.85 -11.32 9.04
N GLN A 327 11.36 -10.13 8.72
CA GLN A 327 12.49 -9.51 9.41
C GLN A 327 12.00 -8.61 10.55
N PHE A 328 12.27 -9.00 11.80
CA PHE A 328 11.85 -8.26 13.00
C PHE A 328 12.94 -7.33 13.58
N ASP A 329 14.21 -7.51 13.19
CA ASP A 329 15.30 -6.59 13.51
C ASP A 329 15.83 -5.95 12.24
N ILE A 330 15.99 -4.64 12.24
CA ILE A 330 16.34 -3.83 11.07
C ILE A 330 17.85 -3.82 10.78
N ILE A 331 18.63 -4.60 11.54
CA ILE A 331 20.10 -4.67 11.48
C ILE A 331 20.55 -5.86 10.64
N SER A 332 20.97 -5.58 9.40
CA SER A 332 22.10 -6.31 8.80
C SER A 332 23.39 -5.58 9.22
N PRO A 333 24.49 -6.26 9.54
CA PRO A 333 25.77 -5.59 9.77
C PRO A 333 26.18 -4.76 8.54
N VAL A 334 26.83 -3.63 8.81
CA VAL A 334 27.19 -2.58 7.84
C VAL A 334 27.65 -3.17 6.50
N SER A 335 26.82 -2.99 5.47
CA SER A 335 27.23 -3.26 4.09
C SER A 335 28.13 -2.12 3.62
N GLU A 336 29.44 -2.35 3.63
CA GLU A 336 30.37 -1.55 2.84
C GLU A 336 30.04 -1.76 1.35
N ASP A 337 29.18 -0.91 0.79
CA ASP A 337 28.87 -0.94 -0.63
C ASP A 337 30.07 -0.39 -1.42
N GLN A 338 31.00 -1.27 -1.77
CA GLN A 338 32.11 -0.96 -2.67
C GLN A 338 31.54 -0.67 -4.06
N SER A 339 31.34 0.62 -4.35
CA SER A 339 31.00 1.12 -5.67
C SER A 339 32.02 0.66 -6.72
N GLY A 340 31.70 -0.41 -7.45
CA GLY A 340 32.52 -0.96 -8.51
C GLY A 340 32.55 -0.07 -9.74
N GLN A 341 33.45 0.92 -9.76
CA GLN A 341 33.85 1.60 -10.99
C GLN A 341 35.35 1.44 -11.26
N PRO A 342 35.75 1.32 -12.55
CA PRO A 342 37.15 1.08 -12.92
C PRO A 342 38.03 2.31 -12.64
N ARG A 343 39.17 2.07 -11.98
CA ARG A 343 40.14 3.12 -11.62
C ARG A 343 40.75 3.78 -12.86
N THR A 344 40.67 5.10 -12.94
CA THR A 344 41.69 5.92 -13.61
C THR A 344 42.75 6.36 -12.58
N PRO A 345 44.04 6.46 -12.95
CA PRO A 345 45.11 6.63 -11.97
C PRO A 345 45.40 8.10 -11.66
N GLY A 346 45.25 8.51 -10.39
CA GLY A 346 45.88 9.74 -9.90
C GLY A 346 45.15 10.48 -8.78
N GLN A 347 45.31 10.02 -7.53
CA GLN A 347 45.83 10.87 -6.42
C GLN A 347 46.00 10.06 -5.12
N SER A 348 46.80 10.62 -4.20
CA SER A 348 47.33 9.95 -3.01
C SER A 348 46.30 9.68 -1.93
N GLY A 349 46.36 8.49 -1.33
CA GLY A 349 45.44 8.09 -0.26
C GLY A 349 45.71 8.76 1.10
N ARG A 350 44.68 8.77 1.95
CA ARG A 350 44.80 8.90 3.40
C ARG A 350 44.24 7.65 4.07
N ARG A 351 45.02 7.04 4.97
CA ARG A 351 44.53 6.05 5.93
C ARG A 351 43.61 6.76 6.93
N THR A 352 42.44 6.19 7.21
CA THR A 352 41.65 6.50 8.41
C THR A 352 41.99 5.51 9.53
N ASN A 353 41.95 6.00 10.77
CA ASN A 353 42.31 5.29 11.99
C ASN A 353 41.02 4.93 12.76
N PRO A 354 40.98 3.86 13.60
CA PRO A 354 39.71 3.27 14.05
C PRO A 354 39.09 3.94 15.30
N PHE A 355 39.40 5.20 15.60
CA PHE A 355 38.85 5.94 16.75
C PHE A 355 38.64 7.42 16.44
N GLY A 356 37.40 7.88 16.58
CA GLY A 356 37.03 9.22 17.05
C GLY A 356 37.23 10.42 16.12
N GLU A 357 36.13 11.17 15.92
CA GLU A 357 36.08 12.59 15.49
C GLU A 357 36.75 12.99 14.16
N SER A 358 35.93 12.98 13.10
CA SER A 358 35.94 14.10 12.14
C SER A 358 34.50 14.52 11.87
N GLY A 359 34.10 15.70 12.35
CA GLY A 359 32.76 16.23 12.14
C GLY A 359 32.55 16.65 10.68
N GLU A 360 31.90 15.80 9.90
CA GLU A 360 31.33 16.21 8.62
C GLU A 360 30.11 17.10 8.90
N LYS A 361 30.09 18.29 8.30
CA LYS A 361 28.94 19.17 8.37
C LYS A 361 27.77 18.51 7.65
N SER A 362 26.66 18.38 8.36
CA SER A 362 25.37 17.94 7.86
C SER A 362 25.03 18.53 6.48
N GLU A 363 24.96 17.69 5.44
CA GLU A 363 24.37 18.03 4.13
C GLU A 363 22.82 18.13 4.20
N SER A 364 22.25 18.44 5.36
CA SER A 364 20.80 18.36 5.62
C SER A 364 20.09 19.70 5.71
N GLU A 365 20.72 20.85 5.46
CA GLU A 365 20.03 22.15 5.65
C GLU A 365 19.28 22.68 4.40
N ASP A 366 19.53 22.14 3.21
CA ASP A 366 18.97 22.68 1.95
C ASP A 366 17.64 22.03 1.48
N SER A 367 17.12 21.01 2.17
CA SER A 367 15.82 20.41 1.81
C SER A 367 14.66 21.27 2.31
N ILE A 368 13.72 21.63 1.42
CA ILE A 368 12.58 22.52 1.73
C ILE A 368 11.62 21.91 2.77
N LEU A 369 11.59 20.57 2.86
CA LEU A 369 10.75 19.83 3.79
C LEU A 369 11.62 19.00 4.74
N HIS A 370 11.41 19.19 6.04
CA HIS A 370 12.02 18.40 7.11
C HIS A 370 10.98 18.12 8.20
N GLN A 371 10.37 16.93 8.18
CA GLN A 371 9.46 16.49 9.24
C GLN A 371 9.99 15.26 9.96
N LEU A 372 10.06 15.34 11.29
CA LEU A 372 10.63 14.30 12.16
C LEU A 372 9.53 13.62 12.98
N PHE A 373 9.48 12.29 12.96
CA PHE A 373 8.51 11.48 13.69
C PHE A 373 9.21 10.42 14.54
N ILE A 374 8.71 10.16 15.74
CA ILE A 374 9.18 9.03 16.55
C ILE A 374 8.39 7.78 16.15
N VAL A 375 9.10 6.75 15.71
CA VAL A 375 8.53 5.48 15.25
C VAL A 375 9.25 4.29 15.88
N ARG A 376 8.55 3.15 15.97
CA ARG A 376 9.09 1.87 16.40
C ARG A 376 8.94 0.87 15.27
N PHE A 377 10.04 0.25 14.87
CA PHE A 377 10.01 -0.78 13.83
C PHE A 377 9.30 -2.03 14.33
N LEU A 378 8.27 -2.46 13.59
CA LEU A 378 7.52 -3.69 13.88
C LEU A 378 8.01 -4.86 13.04
N GLY A 379 8.35 -4.62 11.77
CA GLY A 379 8.95 -5.61 10.90
C GLY A 379 8.93 -5.21 9.43
N SER A 380 9.56 -6.02 8.60
CA SER A 380 9.48 -5.91 7.14
C SER A 380 9.41 -7.28 6.47
N MET A 381 8.78 -7.35 5.30
CA MET A 381 8.68 -8.54 4.45
C MET A 381 8.71 -8.17 2.97
N GLU A 382 9.12 -9.13 2.14
CA GLU A 382 9.05 -9.01 0.68
C GLU A 382 7.62 -9.24 0.18
N VAL A 383 7.17 -8.37 -0.72
CA VAL A 383 5.81 -8.36 -1.29
C VAL A 383 5.85 -8.43 -2.82
N LYS A 384 4.95 -9.22 -3.40
CA LYS A 384 4.78 -9.45 -4.85
C LYS A 384 4.09 -8.30 -5.57
N ALA A 385 3.19 -7.60 -4.88
CA ALA A 385 2.39 -6.52 -5.41
C ALA A 385 2.77 -5.18 -4.76
N ASP A 386 2.76 -4.11 -5.54
CA ASP A 386 3.17 -2.77 -5.09
C ASP A 386 2.39 -1.63 -5.77
N ASP A 387 1.20 -1.97 -6.26
CA ASP A 387 0.19 -1.11 -6.89
C ASP A 387 -1.08 -0.91 -6.02
N CYS A 388 -1.32 -1.78 -5.04
CA CYS A 388 -2.52 -1.79 -4.19
C CYS A 388 -2.21 -1.49 -2.71
N PRO A 389 -2.81 -0.46 -2.08
CA PRO A 389 -2.62 -0.14 -0.65
C PRO A 389 -2.96 -1.29 0.32
N GLU A 390 -3.85 -2.20 -0.07
CA GLU A 390 -4.24 -3.38 0.73
C GLU A 390 -3.05 -4.28 1.09
N VAL A 391 -1.98 -4.27 0.27
CA VAL A 391 -0.71 -4.94 0.57
C VAL A 391 -0.15 -4.46 1.91
N VAL A 392 -0.23 -3.16 2.20
CA VAL A 392 0.30 -2.60 3.46
C VAL A 392 -0.53 -3.09 4.66
N TYR A 393 -1.86 -3.14 4.55
CA TYR A 393 -2.73 -3.60 5.63
C TYR A 393 -2.56 -5.10 5.90
N GLU A 394 -2.43 -5.91 4.85
CA GLU A 394 -2.22 -7.35 4.99
C GLU A 394 -0.82 -7.66 5.55
N THR A 395 0.22 -6.93 5.11
CA THR A 395 1.54 -7.00 5.74
C THR A 395 1.53 -6.54 7.21
N MET A 396 0.79 -5.48 7.57
CA MET A 396 0.60 -5.10 8.98
C MET A 396 -0.01 -6.25 9.79
N ARG A 397 -1.09 -6.86 9.28
CA ARG A 397 -1.79 -7.98 9.92
C ARG A 397 -0.85 -9.16 10.16
N GLN A 398 -0.09 -9.56 9.15
CA GLN A 398 0.85 -10.68 9.23
C GLN A 398 2.02 -10.40 10.18
N ILE A 399 2.63 -9.21 10.14
CA ILE A 399 3.72 -8.85 11.05
C ILE A 399 3.22 -8.84 12.50
N LEU A 400 2.06 -8.27 12.78
CA LEU A 400 1.48 -8.25 14.12
C LEU A 400 1.13 -9.66 14.60
N ALA A 401 0.52 -10.49 13.76
CA ALA A 401 0.22 -11.89 14.06
C ALA A 401 1.49 -12.69 14.34
N ALA A 402 2.52 -12.58 13.50
CA ALA A 402 3.79 -13.27 13.68
C ALA A 402 4.54 -12.79 14.94
N ARG A 403 4.51 -11.49 15.26
CA ARG A 403 5.05 -10.98 16.53
C ARG A 403 4.32 -11.56 17.75
N ALA A 404 3.00 -11.74 17.67
CA ALA A 404 2.23 -12.38 18.74
C ALA A 404 2.57 -13.89 18.86
N ILE A 405 2.57 -14.62 17.75
CA ILE A 405 2.89 -16.06 17.68
C ILE A 405 4.30 -16.34 18.22
N HIS A 406 5.28 -15.52 17.84
CA HIS A 406 6.68 -15.67 18.25
C HIS A 406 7.05 -14.90 19.54
N ASN A 407 6.08 -14.29 20.23
CA ASN A 407 6.29 -13.52 21.48
C ASN A 407 7.37 -12.42 21.35
N ILE A 408 7.42 -11.73 20.21
CA ILE A 408 8.41 -10.70 19.91
C ILE A 408 7.92 -9.35 20.45
N PHE A 409 8.23 -9.08 21.72
CA PHE A 409 7.87 -7.82 22.38
C PHE A 409 8.90 -6.69 22.15
N ARG A 410 10.15 -7.01 21.82
CA ARG A 410 11.20 -6.01 21.58
C ARG A 410 10.92 -5.23 20.29
N MET A 411 10.87 -3.92 20.39
CA MET A 411 10.76 -3.00 19.26
C MET A 411 11.93 -2.01 19.28
N THR A 412 12.44 -1.65 18.11
CA THR A 412 13.52 -0.66 17.98
C THR A 412 12.92 0.71 17.68
N GLU A 413 13.07 1.66 18.61
CA GLU A 413 12.68 3.05 18.40
C GLU A 413 13.67 3.76 17.47
N SER A 414 13.18 4.67 16.64
CA SER A 414 13.95 5.44 15.66
C SER A 414 13.26 6.74 15.33
N HIS A 415 14.03 7.75 14.95
CA HIS A 415 13.51 8.99 14.38
C HIS A 415 13.37 8.84 12.87
N LEU A 416 12.14 8.85 12.36
CA LEU A 416 11.84 8.89 10.94
C LEU A 416 11.85 10.35 10.47
N LEU A 417 12.86 10.72 9.69
CA LEU A 417 12.94 12.02 9.02
C LEU A 417 12.42 11.90 7.58
N VAL A 418 11.42 12.72 7.24
CA VAL A 418 10.84 12.85 5.90
C VAL A 418 11.42 14.11 5.23
N THR A 419 12.10 13.94 4.08
CA THR A 419 12.58 15.04 3.22
C THR A 419 12.03 14.91 1.79
N CYS A 420 12.26 15.91 0.92
CA CYS A 420 11.84 15.79 -0.49
C CYS A 420 12.59 14.71 -1.29
N ASP A 421 13.70 14.20 -0.78
CA ASP A 421 14.58 13.26 -1.49
C ASP A 421 14.48 11.83 -0.94
N CYS A 422 14.23 11.68 0.36
CA CYS A 422 14.25 10.39 1.03
C CYS A 422 13.52 10.39 2.38
N LEU A 423 13.18 9.19 2.84
CA LEU A 423 12.89 8.91 4.24
C LEU A 423 14.17 8.39 4.90
N LYS A 424 14.55 8.88 6.08
CA LYS A 424 15.71 8.40 6.85
C LYS A 424 15.25 7.86 8.20
N LEU A 425 15.76 6.70 8.60
CA LEU A 425 15.67 6.24 10.00
C LEU A 425 16.97 6.60 10.70
N ILE A 426 16.87 7.47 11.70
CA ILE A 426 17.97 7.98 12.49
C ILE A 426 17.89 7.36 13.89
N ASP A 427 19.03 6.89 14.38
CA ASP A 427 19.15 6.35 15.74
C ASP A 427 18.98 7.48 16.77
N PRO A 428 18.06 7.37 17.74
CA PRO A 428 17.75 8.49 18.64
C PRO A 428 18.89 8.79 19.61
N GLN A 429 19.74 7.81 19.94
CA GLN A 429 20.85 7.97 20.88
C GLN A 429 22.11 8.51 20.20
N THR A 430 22.45 7.95 19.04
CA THR A 430 23.71 8.27 18.34
C THR A 430 23.56 9.33 17.24
N GLN A 431 22.34 9.68 16.85
CA GLN A 431 22.01 10.56 15.71
C GLN A 431 22.55 10.06 14.35
N VAL A 432 23.01 8.82 14.28
CA VAL A 432 23.48 8.18 13.04
C VAL A 432 22.28 7.76 12.18
N THR A 433 22.31 8.07 10.88
CA THR A 433 21.33 7.53 9.92
C THR A 433 21.58 6.04 9.75
N ARG A 434 20.64 5.20 10.19
CA ARG A 434 20.70 3.74 10.11
C ARG A 434 20.25 3.21 8.75
N LEU A 435 19.22 3.81 8.17
CA LEU A 435 18.71 3.49 6.83
C LEU A 435 18.23 4.75 6.11
N ARG A 436 18.35 4.75 4.78
CA ARG A 436 17.87 5.79 3.87
C ARG A 436 17.07 5.15 2.74
N PHE A 437 15.84 5.61 2.58
CA PHE A 437 14.87 5.13 1.59
C PHE A 437 14.63 6.25 0.56
N PRO A 438 15.14 6.14 -0.68
CA PRO A 438 14.91 7.16 -1.71
C PRO A 438 13.41 7.35 -1.97
N LEU A 439 12.93 8.60 -1.95
CA LEU A 439 11.51 8.91 -2.12
C LEU A 439 10.92 8.46 -3.46
N PRO A 440 11.68 8.41 -4.59
CA PRO A 440 11.21 7.78 -5.84
C PRO A 440 10.93 6.27 -5.71
N ASN A 441 11.59 5.58 -4.78
CA ASN A 441 11.47 4.12 -4.60
C ASN A 441 10.33 3.75 -3.64
N VAL A 442 9.84 4.69 -2.83
CA VAL A 442 8.65 4.48 -1.99
C VAL A 442 7.41 4.51 -2.89
N VAL A 443 6.84 3.34 -3.20
CA VAL A 443 5.76 3.22 -4.21
C VAL A 443 4.36 3.27 -3.59
N LEU A 444 4.18 2.74 -2.38
CA LEU A 444 2.94 2.82 -1.60
C LEU A 444 3.24 3.26 -0.17
N TYR A 445 2.27 3.89 0.48
CA TYR A 445 2.30 4.23 1.91
C TYR A 445 0.87 4.34 2.44
N ALA A 446 0.62 3.83 3.65
CA ALA A 446 -0.72 3.82 4.25
C ALA A 446 -0.65 3.80 5.79
N THR A 447 -1.75 4.20 6.43
CA THR A 447 -1.96 4.10 7.88
C THR A 447 -3.19 3.25 8.16
N HIS A 448 -3.16 2.46 9.24
CA HIS A 448 -4.23 1.50 9.53
C HIS A 448 -5.53 2.23 9.93
N GLN A 449 -6.68 1.80 9.40
CA GLN A 449 -7.96 2.49 9.55
C GLN A 449 -8.39 2.65 11.02
N GLU A 450 -8.33 1.57 11.81
CA GLU A 450 -8.69 1.60 13.24
C GLU A 450 -7.53 2.07 14.14
N ASN A 451 -6.39 1.38 14.08
CA ASN A 451 -5.21 1.76 14.86
C ASN A 451 -4.39 2.84 14.16
N LYS A 452 -4.81 4.10 14.33
CA LYS A 452 -4.12 5.30 13.81
C LYS A 452 -2.63 5.41 14.13
N ARG A 453 -2.07 4.63 15.07
CA ARG A 453 -0.63 4.64 15.37
C ARG A 453 0.18 3.78 14.40
N LEU A 454 -0.45 2.90 13.61
CA LEU A 454 0.25 2.06 12.64
C LEU A 454 0.43 2.78 11.30
N PHE A 455 1.65 2.72 10.78
CA PHE A 455 2.04 3.29 9.49
C PHE A 455 2.96 2.31 8.76
N GLY A 456 2.84 2.23 7.44
CA GLY A 456 3.71 1.38 6.63
C GLY A 456 3.87 1.89 5.21
N PHE A 457 4.96 1.48 4.56
CA PHE A 457 5.25 1.83 3.17
C PHE A 457 5.94 0.69 2.42
N VAL A 458 5.77 0.65 1.10
CA VAL A 458 6.43 -0.32 0.20
C VAL A 458 7.57 0.38 -0.54
N LEU A 459 8.75 -0.22 -0.50
CA LEU A 459 9.96 0.21 -1.18
C LEU A 459 10.26 -0.74 -2.34
N ARG A 460 10.25 -0.23 -3.58
CA ARG A 460 10.68 -0.97 -4.77
C ARG A 460 12.19 -0.76 -4.99
N THR A 461 12.95 -1.85 -5.06
CA THR A 461 14.41 -1.84 -5.27
C THR A 461 14.78 -2.62 -6.52
N ALA A 462 15.75 -2.15 -7.31
CA ALA A 462 16.30 -2.92 -8.42
C ALA A 462 17.04 -4.16 -7.87
N GLY A 463 16.67 -5.35 -8.35
CA GLY A 463 16.85 -6.60 -7.59
C GLY A 463 18.27 -6.97 -7.19
N GLY A 464 18.45 -7.31 -5.91
CA GLY A 464 19.62 -8.01 -5.40
C GLY A 464 19.30 -9.49 -5.19
N ARG A 465 20.10 -10.36 -5.83
CA ARG A 465 20.05 -11.84 -5.88
C ARG A 465 19.29 -12.44 -7.09
N THR A 466 20.11 -13.06 -7.94
CA THR A 466 19.84 -14.16 -8.90
C THR A 466 18.89 -14.00 -10.10
N GLU A 467 17.87 -13.15 -10.15
CA GLU A 467 17.01 -13.05 -11.37
C GLU A 467 16.71 -11.63 -11.93
N GLY A 468 17.24 -10.56 -11.33
CA GLY A 468 17.13 -9.20 -11.90
C GLY A 468 15.72 -8.60 -11.95
N ARG A 469 14.71 -9.29 -11.40
CA ARG A 469 13.37 -8.73 -11.16
C ARG A 469 13.44 -7.66 -10.05
N PRO A 470 12.61 -6.60 -10.09
CA PRO A 470 12.52 -5.66 -8.98
C PRO A 470 11.99 -6.37 -7.74
N VAL A 471 12.59 -6.09 -6.59
CA VAL A 471 12.20 -6.61 -5.28
C VAL A 471 11.47 -5.51 -4.52
N SER A 472 10.25 -5.77 -4.09
CA SER A 472 9.45 -4.83 -3.32
C SER A 472 9.34 -5.29 -1.86
N VAL A 473 9.69 -4.41 -0.92
CA VAL A 473 9.72 -4.71 0.52
C VAL A 473 8.79 -3.75 1.25
N CYS A 474 7.85 -4.29 2.02
CA CYS A 474 6.97 -3.50 2.86
C CYS A 474 7.55 -3.38 4.28
N TYR A 475 7.63 -2.16 4.80
CA TYR A 475 8.14 -1.83 6.14
C TYR A 475 7.03 -1.27 7.00
N ILE A 476 6.84 -1.84 8.20
CA ILE A 476 5.76 -1.49 9.13
C ILE A 476 6.31 -0.91 10.44
N PHE A 477 5.66 0.15 10.91
CA PHE A 477 6.04 0.92 12.10
C PHE A 477 4.83 1.25 12.98
N GLU A 478 5.08 1.38 14.28
CA GLU A 478 4.20 2.04 15.24
C GLU A 478 4.73 3.46 15.51
N SER A 479 3.92 4.50 15.31
CA SER A 479 4.27 5.88 15.66
C SER A 479 3.80 6.27 17.07
N ASN A 480 4.47 7.24 17.68
CA ASN A 480 3.92 7.94 18.85
C ASN A 480 2.80 8.94 18.48
N ASN A 481 2.63 9.26 17.19
CA ASN A 481 1.62 10.16 16.66
C ASN A 481 0.61 9.39 15.76
N GLU A 482 -0.36 10.10 15.18
CA GLU A 482 -1.20 9.55 14.11
C GLU A 482 -0.36 9.35 12.84
N GLY A 483 -0.32 8.12 12.32
CA GLY A 483 0.40 7.74 11.09
C GLY A 483 -0.09 8.46 9.84
N GLU A 484 -1.34 8.94 9.86
CA GLU A 484 -1.94 9.87 8.89
C GLU A 484 -1.03 11.09 8.64
N LYS A 485 -0.43 11.67 9.70
CA LYS A 485 0.48 12.84 9.58
C LYS A 485 1.81 12.48 8.89
N ILE A 486 2.23 11.21 9.01
CA ILE A 486 3.40 10.69 8.29
C ILE A 486 3.04 10.52 6.81
N CYS A 487 1.87 9.92 6.51
CA CYS A 487 1.33 9.81 5.14
C CYS A 487 1.22 11.19 4.46
N ASP A 488 0.64 12.19 5.13
CA ASP A 488 0.52 13.56 4.62
C ASP A 488 1.90 14.16 4.29
N SER A 489 2.87 13.95 5.18
CA SER A 489 4.24 14.44 5.00
C SER A 489 4.95 13.78 3.82
N VAL A 490 4.76 12.47 3.64
CA VAL A 490 5.30 11.70 2.50
C VAL A 490 4.60 12.09 1.20
N GLY A 491 3.30 12.36 1.23
CA GLY A 491 2.52 12.87 0.10
C GLY A 491 2.99 14.27 -0.34
N LEU A 492 3.13 15.19 0.61
CA LEU A 492 3.67 16.53 0.37
C LEU A 492 5.11 16.47 -0.16
N ALA A 493 5.97 15.62 0.41
CA ALA A 493 7.32 15.41 -0.08
C ALA A 493 7.33 14.98 -1.56
N LYS A 494 6.47 14.02 -1.93
CA LYS A 494 6.33 13.54 -3.31
C LYS A 494 5.79 14.62 -4.25
N GLN A 495 4.85 15.45 -3.80
CA GLN A 495 4.32 16.56 -4.58
C GLN A 495 5.39 17.63 -4.85
N ILE A 496 6.21 17.98 -3.85
CA ILE A 496 7.33 18.92 -3.99
C ILE A 496 8.37 18.34 -4.97
N ALA A 497 8.77 17.08 -4.81
CA ALA A 497 9.72 16.41 -5.68
C ALA A 497 9.23 16.32 -7.14
N LEU A 498 7.95 16.03 -7.35
CA LEU A 498 7.33 16.00 -8.68
C LEU A 498 7.32 17.39 -9.34
N HIS A 499 7.02 18.45 -8.57
CA HIS A 499 7.01 19.82 -9.10
C HIS A 499 8.42 20.26 -9.52
N ALA A 500 9.44 20.01 -8.69
CA ALA A 500 10.84 20.29 -9.00
C ALA A 500 11.33 19.56 -10.26
N GLU A 501 10.93 18.30 -10.45
CA GLU A 501 11.27 17.52 -11.66
C GLU A 501 10.54 18.04 -12.92
N LEU A 502 9.29 18.51 -12.79
CA LEU A 502 8.57 19.15 -13.89
C LEU A 502 9.22 20.49 -14.30
N ASP A 503 9.61 21.31 -13.33
CA ASP A 503 10.30 22.58 -13.57
C ASP A 503 11.68 22.38 -14.21
N ARG A 504 12.43 21.35 -13.77
CA ARG A 504 13.69 20.94 -14.40
C ARG A 504 13.47 20.57 -15.87
N ARG A 505 12.47 19.74 -16.17
CA ARG A 505 12.12 19.36 -17.56
C ARG A 505 11.63 20.54 -18.40
N ALA A 506 10.92 21.50 -17.80
CA ALA A 506 10.51 22.73 -18.48
C ALA A 506 11.72 23.60 -18.83
N SER A 507 12.66 23.78 -17.90
CA SER A 507 13.94 24.48 -18.14
C SER A 507 14.78 23.81 -19.22
N GLU A 508 14.83 22.47 -19.25
CA GLU A 508 15.55 21.71 -20.26
C GLU A 508 14.93 21.87 -21.66
N LYS A 509 13.60 21.75 -21.78
CA LYS A 509 12.89 22.02 -23.05
C LYS A 509 13.08 23.46 -23.53
N GLN A 510 13.07 24.44 -22.62
CA GLN A 510 13.33 25.84 -22.96
C GLN A 510 14.75 26.03 -23.52
N LYS A 511 15.76 25.43 -22.88
CA LYS A 511 17.15 25.43 -23.37
C LYS A 511 17.31 24.73 -24.72
N GLU A 512 16.54 23.68 -25.00
CA GLU A 512 16.51 23.05 -26.33
C GLU A 512 15.87 23.95 -27.39
N ILE A 513 14.74 24.59 -27.08
CA ILE A 513 14.07 25.54 -27.98
C ILE A 513 14.99 26.73 -28.30
N GLU A 514 15.72 27.25 -27.31
CA GLU A 514 16.72 28.31 -27.51
C GLU A 514 17.88 27.86 -28.39
N LYS A 515 18.44 26.65 -28.17
CA LYS A 515 19.46 26.06 -29.05
C LYS A 515 18.96 25.84 -30.49
N VAL A 516 17.69 25.50 -30.68
CA VAL A 516 17.09 25.35 -32.01
C VAL A 516 16.92 26.71 -32.69
N LYS A 517 16.42 27.73 -31.98
CA LYS A 517 16.32 29.11 -32.48
C LYS A 517 17.69 29.66 -32.88
N GLU A 518 18.71 29.49 -32.04
CA GLU A 518 20.08 29.95 -32.30
C GLU A 518 20.68 29.29 -33.55
N LYS A 519 20.41 27.99 -33.77
CA LYS A 519 20.79 27.30 -35.01
C LYS A 519 20.05 27.84 -36.23
N GLN A 520 18.74 28.09 -36.11
CA GLN A 520 17.92 28.59 -37.20
C GLN A 520 18.29 30.03 -37.59
N GLU A 521 18.61 30.88 -36.63
CA GLU A 521 19.10 32.24 -36.85
C GLU A 521 20.48 32.26 -37.52
N LYS A 522 21.39 31.36 -37.12
CA LYS A 522 22.68 31.16 -37.81
C LYS A 522 22.50 30.73 -39.27
N GLU A 523 21.52 29.89 -39.57
CA GLU A 523 21.26 29.45 -40.95
C GLU A 523 20.60 30.56 -41.80
N ILE A 524 19.69 31.36 -41.23
CA ILE A 524 19.12 32.55 -41.87
C ILE A 524 20.23 33.58 -42.17
N ASN A 525 21.17 33.79 -41.26
CA ASN A 525 22.29 34.71 -41.49
C ASN A 525 23.24 34.20 -42.59
N LYS A 526 23.46 32.88 -42.71
CA LYS A 526 24.17 32.32 -43.88
C LYS A 526 23.41 32.56 -45.18
N GLN A 527 22.08 32.35 -45.20
CA GLN A 527 21.27 32.59 -46.40
C GLN A 527 21.32 34.06 -46.84
N LYS A 528 21.22 35.01 -45.90
CA LYS A 528 21.40 36.44 -46.19
C LYS A 528 22.81 36.78 -46.72
N GLN A 529 23.85 36.13 -46.21
CA GLN A 529 25.20 36.32 -46.72
C GLN A 529 25.33 35.77 -48.15
N ILE A 530 24.80 34.58 -48.42
CA ILE A 530 24.77 33.98 -49.77
C ILE A 530 23.98 34.86 -50.74
N GLU A 531 22.84 35.40 -50.33
CA GLU A 531 22.02 36.32 -51.14
C GLU A 531 22.79 37.61 -51.48
N LYS A 532 23.46 38.21 -50.48
CA LYS A 532 24.31 39.39 -50.67
C LYS A 532 25.49 39.10 -51.61
N ASP A 533 26.17 37.98 -51.44
CA ASP A 533 27.27 37.56 -52.31
C ASP A 533 26.79 37.34 -53.76
N LEU A 534 25.58 36.79 -53.94
CA LEU A 534 24.95 36.57 -55.25
C LEU A 534 24.50 37.89 -55.91
N GLU A 535 24.04 38.86 -55.11
CA GLU A 535 23.68 40.20 -55.57
C GLU A 535 24.92 41.02 -55.96
N GLU A 536 26.03 40.87 -55.22
CA GLU A 536 27.33 41.46 -55.56
C GLU A 536 27.92 40.85 -56.83
N GLN A 537 27.88 39.52 -56.99
CA GLN A 537 28.19 38.83 -58.26
C GLN A 537 27.33 39.34 -59.42
N SER A 538 26.01 39.50 -59.20
CA SER A 538 25.09 40.04 -60.21
C SER A 538 25.42 41.48 -60.59
N ARG A 539 25.82 42.33 -59.63
CA ARG A 539 26.31 43.70 -59.90
C ARG A 539 27.62 43.70 -60.68
N LEU A 540 28.56 42.80 -60.36
CA LEU A 540 29.84 42.67 -61.09
C LEU A 540 29.62 42.21 -62.54
N ILE A 541 28.72 41.26 -62.77
CA ILE A 541 28.31 40.82 -64.11
C ILE A 541 27.63 41.96 -64.88
N ALA A 542 26.74 42.72 -64.23
CA ALA A 542 26.09 43.88 -64.85
C ALA A 542 27.07 45.02 -65.16
N ALA A 543 28.09 45.24 -64.32
CA ALA A 543 29.14 46.22 -64.56
C ALA A 543 30.10 45.82 -65.68
N SER A 544 30.35 44.51 -65.84
CA SER A 544 31.03 43.94 -67.01
C SER A 544 30.21 44.06 -68.30
N SER A 545 28.90 44.26 -68.20
CA SER A 545 27.94 44.20 -69.32
C SER A 545 27.41 45.59 -69.72
N ARG A 546 28.30 46.55 -70.02
CA ARG A 546 27.92 47.84 -70.64
C ARG A 546 28.77 48.19 -71.86
N PRO A 547 28.16 48.29 -73.06
CA PRO A 547 28.74 48.99 -74.20
C PRO A 547 28.84 50.50 -73.95
N ASN A 548 29.64 51.18 -74.77
CA ASN A 548 30.01 52.58 -74.60
C ASN A 548 29.15 53.55 -75.46
N GLN A 549 29.03 54.81 -75.01
CA GLN A 549 28.56 56.01 -75.77
C GLN A 549 27.03 56.16 -76.09
N PRO A 550 26.52 57.36 -76.50
CA PRO A 550 26.26 58.48 -75.55
C PRO A 550 24.96 59.30 -75.84
N GLY A 551 24.62 60.28 -74.98
CA GLY A 551 24.05 61.56 -75.43
C GLY A 551 22.68 62.04 -74.91
N ALA A 552 22.66 63.33 -74.56
CA ALA A 552 21.56 64.31 -74.57
C ALA A 552 20.48 64.33 -73.44
N GLU A 553 20.46 65.51 -72.83
CA GLU A 553 19.64 66.11 -71.76
C GLU A 553 18.10 66.14 -71.94
N GLY A 554 17.40 66.36 -70.81
CA GLY A 554 15.97 66.72 -70.74
C GLY A 554 15.48 66.81 -69.29
N HIS A 555 15.60 67.98 -68.67
CA HIS A 555 15.48 68.19 -67.21
C HIS A 555 14.07 68.64 -66.74
N VAL A 556 13.85 68.68 -65.40
CA VAL A 556 12.80 69.43 -64.60
C VAL A 556 11.61 68.58 -64.05
N VAL A 557 11.22 68.57 -62.75
CA VAL A 557 11.74 69.13 -61.46
C VAL A 557 11.08 68.42 -60.23
N VAL A 558 11.88 68.08 -59.18
CA VAL A 558 11.74 68.21 -57.68
C VAL A 558 10.34 68.01 -57.00
N LEU A 559 10.15 67.31 -55.86
CA LEU A 559 10.66 67.46 -54.46
C LEU A 559 10.75 66.08 -53.74
N ASN A 560 11.81 65.70 -52.98
CA ASN A 560 12.28 66.13 -51.63
C ASN A 560 11.25 65.96 -50.48
N ALA A 561 11.56 65.55 -49.23
CA ALA A 561 12.62 64.71 -48.60
C ALA A 561 12.33 64.63 -47.05
N ASN A 562 12.92 63.65 -46.33
CA ASN A 562 13.17 63.65 -44.85
C ASN A 562 11.93 63.61 -43.89
N GLN A 563 11.99 63.24 -42.59
CA GLN A 563 12.98 62.55 -41.73
C GLN A 563 12.30 61.96 -40.45
N SER A 564 13.12 61.33 -39.59
CA SER A 564 13.02 60.92 -38.15
C SER A 564 11.99 61.62 -37.22
N GLU A 565 11.63 61.13 -36.01
CA GLU A 565 12.47 60.78 -34.82
C GLU A 565 11.83 59.79 -33.81
N GLU A 566 12.58 59.51 -32.73
CA GLU A 566 12.35 58.56 -31.63
C GLU A 566 11.31 58.99 -30.57
N ALA A 567 10.82 58.05 -29.74
CA ALA A 567 11.02 58.08 -28.27
C ALA A 567 10.27 56.94 -27.52
N ASN A 568 10.85 56.49 -26.39
CA ASN A 568 10.29 55.46 -25.49
C ASN A 568 9.26 56.02 -24.50
N GLN A 569 8.31 55.19 -24.01
CA GLN A 569 8.26 54.64 -22.63
C GLN A 569 6.91 53.96 -22.25
N SER A 570 7.00 52.96 -21.35
CA SER A 570 6.04 52.41 -20.33
C SER A 570 4.57 52.90 -20.27
N GLU A 571 3.56 52.13 -19.82
CA GLU A 571 3.48 50.81 -19.15
C GLU A 571 2.03 50.24 -19.19
N VAL A 572 1.88 48.92 -18.92
CA VAL A 572 0.74 48.21 -18.27
C VAL A 572 -0.72 48.67 -18.49
N GLY A 573 -1.58 47.78 -19.02
CA GLY A 573 -3.05 47.95 -18.97
C GLY A 573 -3.87 46.75 -19.50
N LYS A 574 -4.33 45.86 -18.61
CA LYS A 574 -4.98 44.57 -18.92
C LYS A 574 -6.24 44.61 -19.82
N LYS A 575 -6.29 43.64 -20.75
CA LYS A 575 -7.43 42.77 -21.12
C LYS A 575 -8.81 43.09 -20.49
N LYS A 576 -9.85 43.18 -21.33
CA LYS A 576 -10.72 42.04 -21.69
C LYS A 576 -11.65 42.42 -22.85
N GLY A 577 -11.79 41.56 -23.85
CA GLY A 577 -12.95 41.55 -24.74
C GLY A 577 -13.87 40.41 -24.33
N GLU A 578 -15.15 40.68 -24.14
CA GLU A 578 -16.18 39.65 -24.01
C GLU A 578 -16.86 39.47 -25.37
N SER A 579 -17.09 38.21 -25.74
CA SER A 579 -17.86 37.84 -26.93
C SER A 579 -19.24 37.37 -26.49
N GLU A 580 -20.26 38.05 -27.00
CA GLU A 580 -21.55 37.46 -27.36
C GLU A 580 -21.79 37.84 -28.84
N ALA A 581 -22.46 37.04 -29.66
CA ALA A 581 -23.30 35.87 -29.39
C ALA A 581 -23.06 34.74 -30.42
#